data_AF-A0A1E3H068-F1
#
_entry.id   AF-A0A1E3H068-F1
#
_cell.length_a   1.000
_cell.length_b   1.000
_cell.length_c   1.000
_cell.angle_alpha   90.00
_cell.angle_beta   90.00
_cell.angle_gamma   90.00
#
_symmetry.space_group_name_H-M   'P 1'
#
loop_
_entity.id
_entity.type
_entity.pdbx_description
1 polymer ?
#
loop_
_entity_poly.entity_id
_entity_poly.type
_entity_poly.pdbx_seq_one_letter_code
_entity_poly.pdbx_strand_id
1 'polypeptide(L)'
;MSIRSQSLALALAATFLALPAHAQERPREPVLNITAEGIVHAAPDMAVVTLGVVSEKPLAADALAENNTAMSALVTAVKEAGVAERDVQTSNFTIEPVYVYPRPKDDGTQDPPRVSGYRVANTIQVRIRDLAGAGPLLDKVVKLGANQIQGIAFAVDDDAALLDEARRKAMAEARRRAQLYADAGGFKIGGIFEVSENIGSAPQPMFMRMAASPKAEMDTVPVAAGESAIRVDLSVTFRITDEGAN
;
A
#
# COMPACT_ATOMS: atom_id res chain seq x y z
N MET A 1 9.09 -73.50 -62.31
CA MET A 1 7.99 -72.60 -62.72
C MET A 1 7.90 -71.50 -61.68
N SER A 2 8.00 -70.25 -62.14
CA SER A 2 7.77 -68.94 -61.48
C SER A 2 7.19 -68.97 -60.06
N ILE A 3 7.67 -68.19 -59.07
CA ILE A 3 7.40 -66.74 -58.96
C ILE A 3 8.41 -66.09 -58.00
N ARG A 4 8.96 -64.93 -58.42
CA ARG A 4 9.67 -63.94 -57.60
C ARG A 4 8.63 -63.07 -56.87
N SER A 5 8.88 -62.72 -55.61
CA SER A 5 8.24 -61.56 -54.97
C SER A 5 9.27 -60.80 -54.14
N GLN A 6 9.57 -59.58 -54.58
CA GLN A 6 10.40 -58.59 -53.90
C GLN A 6 9.50 -57.78 -52.96
N SER A 7 9.99 -57.40 -51.79
CA SER A 7 9.43 -56.29 -51.02
C SER A 7 10.57 -55.45 -50.47
N LEU A 8 10.68 -54.27 -51.05
CA LEU A 8 11.65 -53.22 -50.86
C LEU A 8 11.22 -52.39 -49.63
N ALA A 9 12.01 -52.37 -48.56
CA ALA A 9 11.81 -51.46 -47.44
C ALA A 9 12.94 -50.43 -47.44
N LEU A 10 12.61 -49.23 -47.94
CA LEU A 10 13.50 -48.07 -47.99
C LEU A 10 13.38 -47.31 -46.65
N ALA A 11 14.35 -47.47 -45.75
CA ALA A 11 14.41 -46.71 -44.51
C ALA A 11 15.17 -45.39 -44.75
N LEU A 12 14.42 -44.28 -44.77
CA LEU A 12 14.94 -42.92 -44.88
C LEU A 12 15.43 -42.45 -43.49
N ALA A 13 16.73 -42.49 -43.25
CA ALA A 13 17.33 -41.95 -42.02
C ALA A 13 17.54 -40.43 -42.18
N ALA A 14 16.61 -39.62 -41.65
CA ALA A 14 16.80 -38.18 -41.50
C ALA A 14 17.53 -37.90 -40.18
N THR A 15 18.85 -37.79 -40.25
CA THR A 15 19.69 -37.31 -39.14
C THR A 15 19.51 -35.80 -38.97
N PHE A 16 18.66 -35.39 -38.02
CA PHE A 16 18.66 -34.03 -37.49
C PHE A 16 19.97 -33.80 -36.73
N LEU A 17 20.90 -33.05 -37.34
CA LEU A 17 22.04 -32.49 -36.62
C LEU A 17 21.52 -31.37 -35.70
N ALA A 18 21.31 -31.70 -34.42
CA ALA A 18 21.11 -30.71 -33.39
C ALA A 18 22.42 -29.95 -33.19
N LEU A 19 22.51 -28.73 -33.72
CA LEU A 19 23.60 -27.82 -33.37
C LEU A 19 23.44 -27.45 -31.88
N PRO A 20 24.50 -27.55 -31.06
CA PRO A 20 24.43 -27.06 -29.69
C PRO A 20 24.17 -25.55 -29.75
N ALA A 21 23.02 -25.13 -29.25
CA ALA A 21 22.75 -23.73 -28.96
C ALA A 21 23.71 -23.32 -27.84
N HIS A 22 24.85 -22.74 -28.19
CA HIS A 22 25.69 -22.05 -27.23
C HIS A 22 24.87 -20.87 -26.70
N ALA A 23 24.30 -21.04 -25.50
CA ALA A 23 23.83 -19.94 -24.69
C ALA A 23 25.03 -18.99 -24.53
N GLN A 24 24.98 -17.85 -25.19
CA GLN A 24 26.04 -16.86 -25.16
C GLN A 24 26.07 -16.28 -23.74
N GLU A 25 26.91 -16.85 -22.87
CA GLU A 25 27.24 -16.27 -21.57
C GLU A 25 27.87 -14.91 -21.83
N ARG A 26 27.02 -13.86 -21.82
CA ARG A 26 27.50 -12.48 -21.87
C ARG A 26 28.42 -12.29 -20.66
N PRO A 27 29.63 -11.75 -20.84
CA PRO A 27 30.50 -11.42 -19.72
C PRO A 27 29.70 -10.59 -18.71
N ARG A 28 29.65 -11.04 -17.45
CA ARG A 28 29.02 -10.27 -16.39
C ARG A 28 29.86 -9.03 -16.17
N GLU A 29 29.32 -7.88 -16.52
CA GLU A 29 29.94 -6.59 -16.21
C GLU A 29 30.04 -6.47 -14.68
N PRO A 30 31.22 -6.17 -14.12
CA PRO A 30 31.38 -6.06 -12.68
C PRO A 30 30.63 -4.82 -12.18
N VAL A 31 29.78 -5.03 -11.16
CA VAL A 31 28.89 -4.01 -10.61
C VAL A 31 28.84 -4.04 -9.10
N LEU A 32 28.55 -2.89 -8.51
CA LEU A 32 28.26 -2.69 -7.10
C LEU A 32 26.80 -2.23 -6.95
N ASN A 33 25.98 -3.00 -6.26
CA ASN A 33 24.59 -2.64 -5.97
C ASN A 33 24.48 -2.08 -4.54
N ILE A 34 23.84 -0.91 -4.40
CA ILE A 34 23.61 -0.23 -3.13
C ILE A 34 22.14 0.15 -3.02
N THR A 35 21.50 -0.30 -1.94
CA THR A 35 20.23 0.26 -1.49
C THR A 35 20.50 1.44 -0.56
N ALA A 36 19.90 2.60 -0.81
CA ALA A 36 20.04 3.81 -0.03
C ALA A 36 18.68 4.47 0.23
N GLU A 37 18.55 5.06 1.42
CA GLU A 37 17.33 5.70 1.89
C GLU A 37 17.53 7.22 1.97
N GLY A 38 16.53 7.98 1.55
CA GLY A 38 16.43 9.41 1.75
C GLY A 38 15.21 9.74 2.58
N ILE A 39 15.40 10.50 3.65
CA ILE A 39 14.33 10.89 4.58
C ILE A 39 14.22 12.42 4.65
N VAL A 40 12.98 12.90 4.58
CA VAL A 40 12.62 14.30 4.84
C VAL A 40 11.52 14.31 5.90
N HIS A 41 11.68 15.19 6.88
CA HIS A 41 10.68 15.39 7.93
C HIS A 41 9.87 16.64 7.61
N ALA A 42 8.56 16.53 7.71
CA ALA A 42 7.65 17.65 7.56
C ALA A 42 6.50 17.55 8.56
N ALA A 43 6.01 18.70 9.01
CA ALA A 43 4.76 18.76 9.75
C ALA A 43 3.62 18.42 8.78
N PRO A 44 2.72 17.49 9.13
CA PRO A 44 1.54 17.22 8.32
C PRO A 44 0.61 18.44 8.29
N ASP A 45 -0.02 18.68 7.14
CA ASP A 45 -1.00 19.74 6.92
C ASP A 45 -2.42 19.19 6.73
N MET A 46 -2.59 17.87 6.70
CA MET A 46 -3.85 17.22 6.44
C MET A 46 -3.98 15.91 7.21
N ALA A 47 -5.23 15.52 7.51
CA ALA A 47 -5.58 14.21 8.02
C ALA A 47 -6.46 13.45 7.01
N VAL A 48 -6.26 12.16 6.90
CA VAL A 48 -7.11 11.24 6.15
C VAL A 48 -7.80 10.33 7.17
N VAL A 49 -9.12 10.33 7.17
CA VAL A 49 -9.93 9.48 8.04
C VAL A 49 -10.90 8.67 7.20
N THR A 50 -11.11 7.42 7.59
CA THR A 50 -12.19 6.60 7.03
C THR A 50 -13.36 6.60 7.99
N LEU A 51 -14.50 7.09 7.51
CA LEU A 51 -15.77 7.17 8.25
C LEU A 51 -16.77 6.23 7.60
N GLY A 52 -17.67 5.64 8.37
CA GLY A 52 -18.64 4.71 7.83
C GLY A 52 -19.86 4.50 8.69
N VAL A 53 -20.85 3.91 8.04
CA VAL A 53 -22.11 3.50 8.64
C VAL A 53 -22.32 2.02 8.33
N VAL A 54 -22.64 1.27 9.38
CA VAL A 54 -23.16 -0.10 9.30
C VAL A 54 -24.59 -0.10 9.79
N SER A 55 -25.48 -0.71 9.02
CA SER A 55 -26.86 -0.99 9.40
C SER A 55 -27.13 -2.48 9.25
N GLU A 56 -28.03 -3.01 10.08
CA GLU A 56 -28.41 -4.42 10.06
C GLU A 56 -29.92 -4.55 10.22
N LYS A 57 -30.57 -5.25 9.29
CA LYS A 57 -32.03 -5.50 9.30
C LYS A 57 -32.37 -6.90 8.80
N PRO A 58 -33.55 -7.44 9.14
CA PRO A 58 -34.01 -8.72 8.60
C PRO A 58 -34.06 -8.76 7.07
N LEU A 59 -34.35 -7.63 6.41
CA LEU A 59 -34.39 -7.50 4.96
C LEU A 59 -33.26 -6.61 4.46
N ALA A 60 -32.60 -7.03 3.38
CA ALA A 60 -31.52 -6.26 2.75
C ALA A 60 -31.95 -4.86 2.30
N ALA A 61 -33.19 -4.75 1.78
CA ALA A 61 -33.74 -3.47 1.33
C ALA A 61 -33.88 -2.45 2.48
N ASP A 62 -34.33 -2.91 3.65
CA ASP A 62 -34.49 -2.05 4.82
C ASP A 62 -33.13 -1.64 5.39
N ALA A 63 -32.17 -2.58 5.45
CA ALA A 63 -30.80 -2.28 5.87
C ALA A 63 -30.16 -1.23 4.94
N LEU A 64 -30.36 -1.37 3.64
CA LEU A 64 -29.85 -0.43 2.64
C LEU A 64 -30.49 0.95 2.77
N ALA A 65 -31.81 1.03 2.92
CA ALA A 65 -32.52 2.30 3.07
C ALA A 65 -32.06 3.08 4.31
N GLU A 66 -31.89 2.38 5.43
CA GLU A 66 -31.32 2.98 6.65
C GLU A 66 -29.88 3.44 6.44
N ASN A 67 -29.05 2.61 5.81
CA ASN A 67 -27.65 2.96 5.52
C ASN A 67 -27.54 4.22 4.66
N ASN A 68 -28.32 4.29 3.58
CA ASN A 68 -28.30 5.42 2.66
C ASN A 68 -28.72 6.72 3.33
N THR A 69 -29.71 6.65 4.22
CA THR A 69 -30.18 7.82 4.99
C THR A 69 -29.08 8.33 5.92
N ALA A 70 -28.48 7.44 6.71
CA ALA A 70 -27.41 7.78 7.63
C ALA A 70 -26.14 8.25 6.91
N MET A 71 -25.77 7.60 5.80
CA MET A 71 -24.62 8.02 4.99
C MET A 71 -24.83 9.39 4.34
N SER A 72 -26.03 9.70 3.88
CA SER A 72 -26.34 11.03 3.32
C SER A 72 -26.22 12.12 4.39
N ALA A 73 -26.68 11.86 5.61
CA ALA A 73 -26.51 12.78 6.74
C ALA A 73 -25.02 12.97 7.09
N LEU A 74 -24.24 11.87 7.08
CA LEU A 74 -22.81 11.89 7.35
C LEU A 74 -22.05 12.73 6.31
N VAL A 75 -22.28 12.50 5.00
CA VAL A 75 -21.66 13.28 3.93
C VAL A 75 -22.04 14.76 4.02
N THR A 76 -23.29 15.06 4.35
CA THR A 76 -23.75 16.45 4.55
C THR A 76 -23.00 17.11 5.69
N ALA A 77 -22.85 16.43 6.83
CA ALA A 77 -22.15 16.97 7.98
C ALA A 77 -20.64 17.20 7.72
N VAL A 78 -20.01 16.32 6.95
CA VAL A 78 -18.63 16.47 6.49
C VAL A 78 -18.48 17.71 5.60
N LYS A 79 -19.41 17.92 4.66
CA LYS A 79 -19.44 19.11 3.79
C LYS A 79 -19.67 20.40 4.59
N GLU A 80 -20.60 20.39 5.55
CA GLU A 80 -20.86 21.52 6.45
C GLU A 80 -19.68 21.87 7.36
N ALA A 81 -18.81 20.91 7.65
CA ALA A 81 -17.57 21.14 8.39
C ALA A 81 -16.45 21.74 7.52
N GLY A 82 -16.75 22.10 6.26
CA GLY A 82 -15.81 22.77 5.35
C GLY A 82 -14.98 21.82 4.49
N VAL A 83 -15.23 20.51 4.53
CA VAL A 83 -14.55 19.55 3.64
C VAL A 83 -15.11 19.67 2.22
N ALA A 84 -14.23 19.86 1.24
CA ALA A 84 -14.62 19.97 -0.15
C ALA A 84 -15.13 18.63 -0.70
N GLU A 85 -16.02 18.67 -1.69
CA GLU A 85 -16.57 17.45 -2.30
C GLU A 85 -15.49 16.55 -2.91
N ARG A 86 -14.44 17.14 -3.49
CA ARG A 86 -13.27 16.39 -4.02
C ARG A 86 -12.45 15.66 -2.95
N ASP A 87 -12.64 16.01 -1.69
CA ASP A 87 -11.94 15.44 -0.54
C ASP A 87 -12.80 14.38 0.18
N VAL A 88 -13.95 14.02 -0.40
CA VAL A 88 -14.83 12.94 0.07
C VAL A 88 -14.97 11.88 -1.01
N GLN A 89 -14.62 10.64 -0.69
CA GLN A 89 -14.68 9.53 -1.64
C GLN A 89 -15.23 8.27 -0.98
N THR A 90 -16.21 7.60 -1.59
CA THR A 90 -16.63 6.26 -1.13
C THR A 90 -15.47 5.28 -1.28
N SER A 91 -15.06 4.67 -0.17
CA SER A 91 -13.94 3.71 -0.12
C SER A 91 -14.40 2.26 -0.15
N ASN A 92 -15.58 1.95 0.41
CA ASN A 92 -16.15 0.61 0.36
C ASN A 92 -17.68 0.65 0.48
N PHE A 93 -18.34 -0.29 -0.19
CA PHE A 93 -19.77 -0.55 -0.04
C PHE A 93 -20.03 -2.04 -0.14
N THR A 94 -20.70 -2.61 0.86
CA THR A 94 -20.88 -4.06 0.97
C THR A 94 -22.25 -4.39 1.57
N ILE A 95 -22.91 -5.42 1.04
CA ILE A 95 -24.13 -5.99 1.60
C ILE A 95 -23.90 -7.49 1.78
N GLU A 96 -24.02 -7.97 3.01
CA GLU A 96 -23.75 -9.37 3.35
C GLU A 96 -24.88 -9.95 4.21
N PRO A 97 -25.25 -11.23 4.01
CA PRO A 97 -26.17 -11.92 4.92
C PRO A 97 -25.49 -12.17 6.28
N VAL A 98 -26.27 -12.01 7.35
CA VAL A 98 -25.85 -12.30 8.73
C VAL A 98 -26.40 -13.67 9.13
N TYR A 99 -25.50 -14.61 9.42
CA TYR A 99 -25.87 -15.98 9.78
C TYR A 99 -25.88 -16.20 11.29
N VAL A 100 -26.88 -16.94 11.76
CA VAL A 100 -26.91 -17.54 13.09
C VAL A 100 -26.60 -19.03 12.96
N TYR A 101 -25.65 -19.49 13.77
CA TYR A 101 -25.25 -20.89 13.84
C TYR A 101 -25.94 -21.52 15.05
N PRO A 102 -26.86 -22.48 14.85
CA PRO A 102 -27.47 -23.22 15.94
C PRO A 102 -26.42 -23.97 16.75
N ARG A 103 -26.63 -24.11 18.07
CA ARG A 103 -25.76 -24.95 18.90
C ARG A 103 -25.83 -26.41 18.44
N PRO A 104 -24.71 -27.16 18.49
CA PRO A 104 -24.76 -28.61 18.30
C PRO A 104 -25.77 -29.25 19.26
N LYS A 105 -26.49 -30.25 18.77
CA LYS A 105 -27.41 -31.06 19.59
C LYS A 105 -26.60 -32.04 20.44
N ASP A 106 -27.20 -32.54 21.51
CA ASP A 106 -26.54 -33.47 22.45
C ASP A 106 -26.09 -34.80 21.80
N ASP A 107 -26.67 -35.13 20.64
CA ASP A 107 -26.31 -36.29 19.80
C ASP A 107 -25.11 -36.02 18.85
N GLY A 108 -24.50 -34.84 18.93
CA GLY A 108 -23.37 -34.43 18.09
C GLY A 108 -23.77 -33.94 16.70
N THR A 109 -25.06 -33.86 16.36
CA THR A 109 -25.51 -33.32 15.07
C THR A 109 -25.56 -31.79 15.09
N GLN A 110 -25.28 -31.17 13.94
CA GLN A 110 -25.28 -29.71 13.77
C GLN A 110 -26.26 -29.30 12.66
N ASP A 111 -27.20 -28.42 13.00
CA ASP A 111 -28.11 -27.83 12.02
C ASP A 111 -27.37 -26.81 11.13
N PRO A 112 -27.75 -26.65 9.85
CA PRO A 112 -27.14 -25.67 8.97
C PRO A 112 -27.37 -24.24 9.48
N PRO A 113 -26.46 -23.30 9.19
CA PRO A 113 -26.63 -21.90 9.54
C PRO A 113 -27.88 -21.31 8.88
N ARG A 114 -28.53 -20.39 9.58
CA ARG A 114 -29.74 -19.69 9.09
C ARG A 114 -29.44 -18.21 8.95
N VAL A 115 -29.89 -17.61 7.86
CA VAL A 115 -29.84 -16.16 7.69
C VAL A 115 -30.80 -15.53 8.70
N SER A 116 -30.27 -14.61 9.49
CA SER A 116 -30.98 -13.83 10.52
C SER A 116 -31.25 -12.39 10.09
N GLY A 117 -30.53 -11.93 9.07
CA GLY A 117 -30.71 -10.61 8.48
C GLY A 117 -29.62 -10.31 7.46
N TYR A 118 -29.47 -9.03 7.16
CA TYR A 118 -28.51 -8.49 6.22
C TYR A 118 -27.83 -7.28 6.84
N ARG A 119 -26.52 -7.22 6.69
CA ARG A 119 -25.68 -6.11 7.10
C ARG A 119 -25.24 -5.33 5.87
N VAL A 120 -25.42 -4.02 5.91
CA VAL A 120 -24.89 -3.08 4.92
C VAL A 120 -23.79 -2.27 5.57
N ALA A 121 -22.60 -2.27 4.98
CA ALA A 121 -21.48 -1.45 5.39
C ALA A 121 -21.12 -0.49 4.25
N ASN A 122 -21.01 0.79 4.58
CA ASN A 122 -20.63 1.83 3.63
C ASN A 122 -19.61 2.74 4.31
N THR A 123 -18.46 2.93 3.69
CA THR A 123 -17.40 3.78 4.19
C THR A 123 -16.98 4.82 3.14
N ILE A 124 -16.64 6.00 3.63
CA ILE A 124 -16.03 7.08 2.88
C ILE A 124 -14.64 7.38 3.45
N GLN A 125 -13.70 7.68 2.58
CA GLN A 125 -12.45 8.34 2.92
C GLN A 125 -12.66 9.85 2.85
N VAL A 126 -12.23 10.56 3.89
CA VAL A 126 -12.35 12.01 4.03
C VAL A 126 -10.97 12.60 4.24
N ARG A 127 -10.59 13.56 3.40
CA ARG A 127 -9.37 14.36 3.55
C ARG A 127 -9.70 15.68 4.25
N ILE A 128 -9.11 15.90 5.41
CA ILE A 128 -9.34 17.04 6.30
C ILE A 128 -8.08 17.91 6.27
N ARG A 129 -8.13 18.99 5.49
CA ARG A 129 -7.02 19.95 5.31
C ARG A 129 -6.90 20.96 6.44
N ASP A 130 -7.96 21.12 7.23
CA ASP A 130 -7.92 21.88 8.48
C ASP A 130 -7.83 20.92 9.67
N LEU A 131 -6.60 20.66 10.11
CA LEU A 131 -6.34 19.77 11.24
C LEU A 131 -7.01 20.24 12.54
N ALA A 132 -7.23 21.54 12.73
CA ALA A 132 -7.92 22.05 13.92
C ALA A 132 -9.42 21.69 13.90
N GLY A 133 -10.01 21.57 12.71
CA GLY A 133 -11.39 21.14 12.51
C GLY A 133 -11.63 19.63 12.64
N ALA A 134 -10.57 18.81 12.69
CA ALA A 134 -10.69 17.35 12.69
C ALA A 134 -11.42 16.81 13.91
N GLY A 135 -11.06 17.23 15.13
CA GLY A 135 -11.72 16.80 16.37
C GLY A 135 -13.23 17.10 16.39
N PRO A 136 -13.63 18.38 16.21
CA PRO A 136 -15.05 18.77 16.13
C PRO A 136 -15.84 18.02 15.04
N LEU A 137 -15.23 17.78 13.88
CA LEU A 137 -15.85 16.98 12.82
C LEU A 137 -16.10 15.55 13.28
N LEU A 138 -15.12 14.90 13.90
CA LEU A 138 -15.25 13.53 14.41
C LEU A 138 -16.37 13.43 15.45
N ASP A 139 -16.44 14.39 16.38
CA ASP A 139 -17.50 14.43 17.39
C ASP A 139 -18.90 14.60 16.76
N LYS A 140 -19.00 15.41 15.69
CA LYS A 140 -20.26 15.63 14.96
C LYS A 140 -20.70 14.38 14.22
N VAL A 141 -19.81 13.69 13.50
CA VAL A 141 -20.18 12.50 12.70
C VAL A 141 -20.56 11.32 13.58
N VAL A 142 -19.94 11.14 14.76
CA VAL A 142 -20.35 10.12 15.74
C VAL A 142 -21.79 10.35 16.19
N LYS A 143 -22.15 11.60 16.52
CA LYS A 143 -23.52 11.96 16.94
C LYS A 143 -24.56 11.74 15.83
N LEU A 144 -24.15 11.76 14.57
CA LEU A 144 -25.01 11.58 13.40
C LEU A 144 -25.10 10.12 12.90
N GLY A 145 -24.51 9.17 13.64
CA GLY A 145 -24.62 7.74 13.34
C GLY A 145 -23.44 7.15 12.59
N ALA A 146 -22.32 7.87 12.45
CA ALA A 146 -21.05 7.24 12.09
C ALA A 146 -20.69 6.23 13.20
N ASN A 147 -20.73 4.95 12.86
CA ASN A 147 -20.43 3.86 13.80
C ASN A 147 -19.22 3.03 13.35
N GLN A 148 -18.58 3.43 12.25
CA GLN A 148 -17.24 3.01 11.87
C GLN A 148 -16.36 4.24 11.71
N ILE A 149 -15.32 4.34 12.53
CA ILE A 149 -14.23 5.31 12.37
C ILE A 149 -12.95 4.50 12.39
N GLN A 150 -12.26 4.46 11.25
CA GLN A 150 -11.08 3.62 11.05
C GLN A 150 -9.85 4.50 10.87
N GLY A 151 -9.06 4.62 11.94
CA GLY A 151 -7.76 5.29 11.95
C GLY A 151 -7.80 6.78 11.56
N ILE A 152 -6.80 7.52 12.00
CA ILE A 152 -6.50 8.85 11.47
C ILE A 152 -5.07 8.79 10.98
N ALA A 153 -4.86 9.05 9.70
CA ALA A 153 -3.53 9.12 9.10
C ALA A 153 -3.22 10.58 8.81
N PHE A 154 -2.08 11.08 9.30
CA PHE A 154 -1.65 12.44 8.98
C PHE A 154 -0.73 12.41 7.76
N ALA A 155 -0.92 13.38 6.87
CA ALA A 155 -0.22 13.46 5.60
C ALA A 155 0.16 14.93 5.29
N VAL A 156 1.05 15.07 4.32
CA VAL A 156 1.31 16.34 3.63
C VAL A 156 0.59 16.24 2.28
N ASP A 157 -0.27 17.19 1.96
CA ASP A 157 -1.08 17.12 0.72
C ASP A 157 -0.25 17.32 -0.56
N ASP A 158 0.67 18.30 -0.56
CA ASP A 158 1.64 18.51 -1.64
C ASP A 158 3.04 18.11 -1.18
N ASP A 159 3.33 16.80 -1.27
CA ASP A 159 4.61 16.22 -0.85
C ASP A 159 5.65 16.13 -1.97
N ALA A 160 5.34 16.62 -3.19
CA ALA A 160 6.18 16.41 -4.37
C ALA A 160 7.59 16.99 -4.19
N ALA A 161 7.69 18.21 -3.66
CA ALA A 161 8.98 18.85 -3.39
C ALA A 161 9.78 18.11 -2.30
N LEU A 162 9.09 17.55 -1.31
CA LEU A 162 9.68 16.80 -0.20
C LEU A 162 10.17 15.42 -0.69
N LEU A 163 9.42 14.77 -1.58
CA LEU A 163 9.84 13.54 -2.27
C LEU A 163 11.07 13.80 -3.15
N ASP A 164 11.12 14.92 -3.87
CA ASP A 164 12.30 15.30 -4.66
C ASP A 164 13.52 15.56 -3.78
N GLU A 165 13.34 16.17 -2.61
CA GLU A 165 14.41 16.30 -1.64
C GLU A 165 14.85 14.93 -1.09
N ALA A 166 13.91 14.04 -0.76
CA ALA A 166 14.22 12.68 -0.31
C ALA A 166 15.00 11.90 -1.38
N ARG A 167 14.62 11.99 -2.67
CA ARG A 167 15.36 11.40 -3.80
C ARG A 167 16.80 11.92 -3.88
N ARG A 168 17.00 13.23 -3.73
CA ARG A 168 18.35 13.83 -3.72
C ARG A 168 19.19 13.29 -2.56
N LYS A 169 18.60 13.15 -1.36
CA LYS A 169 19.26 12.56 -0.18
C LYS A 169 19.62 11.09 -0.41
N ALA A 170 18.69 10.28 -0.91
CA ALA A 170 18.91 8.86 -1.21
C ALA A 170 20.05 8.66 -2.23
N MET A 171 20.07 9.45 -3.31
CA MET A 171 21.12 9.39 -4.32
C MET A 171 22.48 9.85 -3.78
N ALA A 172 22.50 10.89 -2.94
CA ALA A 172 23.73 11.34 -2.28
C ALA A 172 24.30 10.24 -1.35
N GLU A 173 23.44 9.57 -0.59
CA GLU A 173 23.84 8.48 0.30
C GLU A 173 24.33 7.25 -0.49
N ALA A 174 23.67 6.89 -1.59
CA ALA A 174 24.12 5.82 -2.48
C ALA A 174 25.54 6.08 -3.01
N ARG A 175 25.80 7.32 -3.49
CA ARG A 175 27.14 7.72 -3.98
C ARG A 175 28.18 7.70 -2.86
N ARG A 176 27.84 8.21 -1.68
CA ARG A 176 28.74 8.22 -0.52
C ARG A 176 29.16 6.80 -0.13
N ARG A 177 28.21 5.87 -0.08
CA ARG A 177 28.47 4.45 0.21
C ARG A 177 29.23 3.75 -0.91
N ALA A 178 28.95 4.05 -2.17
CA ALA A 178 29.70 3.51 -3.31
C ALA A 178 31.17 3.88 -3.21
N GLN A 179 31.45 5.15 -2.94
CA GLN A 179 32.83 5.61 -2.77
C GLN A 179 33.51 4.92 -1.59
N LEU A 180 32.83 4.79 -0.45
CA LEU A 180 33.37 4.09 0.71
C LEU A 180 33.77 2.64 0.39
N TYR A 181 32.93 1.90 -0.36
CA TYR A 181 33.25 0.53 -0.76
C TYR A 181 34.38 0.46 -1.77
N ALA A 182 34.47 1.42 -2.70
CA ALA A 182 35.57 1.52 -3.64
C ALA A 182 36.91 1.73 -2.92
N ASP A 183 36.95 2.70 -1.99
CA ASP A 183 38.15 3.01 -1.21
C ASP A 183 38.60 1.83 -0.35
N ALA A 184 37.65 1.11 0.27
CA ALA A 184 37.95 -0.05 1.11
C ALA A 184 38.26 -1.32 0.30
N GLY A 185 37.71 -1.45 -0.90
CA GLY A 185 37.78 -2.64 -1.74
C GLY A 185 38.86 -2.61 -2.83
N GLY A 186 39.51 -1.45 -3.04
CA GLY A 186 40.58 -1.32 -4.05
C GLY A 186 40.10 -1.32 -5.49
N PHE A 187 38.86 -0.89 -5.75
CA PHE A 187 38.29 -0.74 -7.09
C PHE A 187 37.80 0.69 -7.31
N LYS A 188 37.57 1.08 -8.56
CA LYS A 188 37.02 2.40 -8.90
C LYS A 188 35.54 2.31 -9.24
N ILE A 189 34.79 3.34 -8.84
CA ILE A 189 33.43 3.56 -9.33
C ILE A 189 33.53 4.21 -10.70
N GLY A 190 32.94 3.58 -11.72
CA GLY A 190 32.81 4.17 -13.04
C GLY A 190 31.62 5.12 -13.11
N GLY A 191 30.45 4.56 -13.38
CA GLY A 191 29.19 5.31 -13.49
C GLY A 191 27.99 4.47 -13.10
N ILE A 192 26.81 5.09 -13.07
CA ILE A 192 25.57 4.39 -12.74
C ILE A 192 25.18 3.47 -13.91
N PHE A 193 24.98 2.19 -13.61
CA PHE A 193 24.45 1.17 -14.51
C PHE A 193 22.92 1.21 -14.52
N GLU A 194 22.31 1.27 -13.34
CA GLU A 194 20.86 1.21 -13.16
C GLU A 194 20.46 1.96 -11.89
N VAL A 195 19.30 2.62 -11.92
CA VAL A 195 18.62 3.15 -10.74
C VAL A 195 17.20 2.59 -10.75
N SER A 196 16.81 1.98 -9.64
CA SER A 196 15.44 1.56 -9.39
C SER A 196 14.93 2.26 -8.14
N GLU A 197 13.86 3.03 -8.28
CA GLU A 197 13.14 3.63 -7.16
C GLU A 197 12.06 2.65 -6.72
N ASN A 198 12.17 2.15 -5.50
CA ASN A 198 11.13 1.32 -4.93
C ASN A 198 10.10 2.27 -4.32
N ILE A 199 8.96 2.45 -4.98
CA ILE A 199 7.86 3.27 -4.48
C ILE A 199 7.16 2.48 -3.37
N GLY A 200 7.77 2.46 -2.18
CA GLY A 200 7.31 1.72 -1.02
C GLY A 200 6.42 2.55 -0.11
N SER A 201 5.09 2.35 -0.21
CA SER A 201 3.98 2.77 0.67
C SER A 201 3.89 4.24 1.11
N ALA A 202 2.65 4.69 1.28
CA ALA A 202 2.31 6.03 1.77
C ALA A 202 3.11 6.44 3.03
N PRO A 203 3.42 7.73 3.22
CA PRO A 203 4.14 8.24 4.39
C PRO A 203 3.56 7.66 5.68
N GLN A 204 4.42 7.09 6.53
CA GLN A 204 4.00 6.50 7.80
C GLN A 204 4.22 7.52 8.93
N PRO A 205 3.22 7.75 9.81
CA PRO A 205 3.40 8.63 10.97
C PRO A 205 4.52 8.13 11.88
N MET A 206 5.45 9.01 12.27
CA MET A 206 6.49 8.69 13.26
C MET A 206 6.08 9.27 14.63
N PHE A 207 5.90 8.40 15.62
CA PHE A 207 5.63 8.84 17.00
C PHE A 207 6.95 9.25 17.67
N MET A 208 7.20 10.56 17.82
CA MET A 208 8.25 11.05 18.70
C MET A 208 7.83 10.81 20.15
N ARG A 209 8.67 10.17 20.98
CA ARG A 209 8.41 9.98 22.42
C ARG A 209 8.47 11.33 23.14
N MET A 210 7.36 12.07 23.15
CA MET A 210 7.23 13.22 24.05
C MET A 210 7.16 12.72 25.50
N ALA A 211 7.98 13.29 26.37
CA ALA A 211 7.83 13.16 27.81
C ALA A 211 6.45 13.73 28.20
N ALA A 212 5.66 12.91 28.89
CA ALA A 212 4.29 13.22 29.26
C ALA A 212 4.21 14.57 30.00
N SER A 213 3.48 15.53 29.42
CA SER A 213 2.98 16.71 30.14
C SER A 213 1.56 16.42 30.61
N PRO A 214 1.17 16.79 31.85
CA PRO A 214 -0.08 16.35 32.45
C PRO A 214 -1.28 17.26 32.11
N LYS A 215 -2.42 16.60 31.89
CA LYS A 215 -3.82 17.09 31.90
C LYS A 215 -4.19 18.15 30.85
N ALA A 216 -4.82 17.69 29.77
CA ALA A 216 -5.79 18.46 29.00
C ALA A 216 -7.20 17.98 29.33
N GLU A 217 -8.13 18.92 29.48
CA GLU A 217 -9.54 18.70 29.78
C GLU A 217 -10.21 17.84 28.69
N MET A 218 -11.01 16.86 29.14
CA MET A 218 -11.66 15.85 28.31
C MET A 218 -13.04 16.35 27.87
N ASP A 219 -13.13 16.96 26.67
CA ASP A 219 -14.43 17.15 25.99
C ASP A 219 -14.37 16.96 24.46
N THR A 220 -13.20 16.70 23.89
CA THR A 220 -12.99 16.44 22.44
C THR A 220 -12.00 15.31 22.23
N VAL A 221 -12.15 14.53 21.15
CA VAL A 221 -11.15 13.52 20.74
C VAL A 221 -9.79 14.21 20.55
N PRO A 222 -8.74 13.87 21.33
CA PRO A 222 -7.43 14.49 21.19
C PRO A 222 -6.73 13.97 19.92
N VAL A 223 -6.47 14.88 18.98
CA VAL A 223 -5.80 14.61 17.70
C VAL A 223 -4.41 15.25 17.75
N ALA A 224 -3.35 14.44 17.82
CA ALA A 224 -1.95 14.91 17.80
C ALA A 224 -1.26 14.40 16.54
N ALA A 225 -0.81 15.32 15.69
CA ALA A 225 -0.37 15.00 14.32
C ALA A 225 1.06 14.44 14.22
N GLY A 226 1.92 14.71 15.20
CA GLY A 226 3.33 14.29 15.15
C GLY A 226 4.12 14.95 14.01
N GLU A 227 5.28 14.39 13.68
CA GLU A 227 6.04 14.71 12.45
C GLU A 227 5.91 13.54 11.47
N SER A 228 5.71 13.85 10.19
CA SER A 228 5.64 12.86 9.11
C SER A 228 7.01 12.68 8.45
N ALA A 229 7.45 11.43 8.30
CA ALA A 229 8.66 11.09 7.58
C ALA A 229 8.32 10.66 6.15
N ILE A 230 8.81 11.42 5.18
CA ILE A 230 8.72 11.11 3.76
C ILE A 230 10.00 10.39 3.38
N ARG A 231 9.85 9.13 2.95
CA ARG A 231 10.93 8.19 2.68
C ARG A 231 10.97 7.84 1.20
N VAL A 232 12.17 7.80 0.64
CA VAL A 232 12.44 7.24 -0.68
C VAL A 232 13.57 6.22 -0.58
N ASP A 233 13.31 5.00 -1.06
CA ASP A 233 14.28 3.92 -1.14
C ASP A 233 14.75 3.75 -2.59
N LEU A 234 16.05 3.90 -2.81
CA LEU A 234 16.69 3.70 -4.11
C LEU A 234 17.59 2.47 -4.08
N SER A 235 17.51 1.64 -5.12
CA SER A 235 18.49 0.62 -5.45
C SER A 235 19.33 1.13 -6.62
N VAL A 236 20.61 1.40 -6.38
CA VAL A 236 21.53 1.97 -7.36
C VAL A 236 22.65 0.97 -7.66
N THR A 237 22.75 0.59 -8.93
CA THR A 237 23.82 -0.27 -9.42
C THR A 237 24.88 0.62 -10.09
N PHE A 238 26.11 0.55 -9.62
CA PHE A 238 27.28 1.22 -10.19
C PHE A 238 28.13 0.23 -10.96
N ARG A 239 28.68 0.64 -12.10
CA ARG A 239 29.79 -0.05 -12.76
C ARG A 239 31.04 0.12 -11.90
N ILE A 240 31.80 -0.96 -11.76
CA ILE A 240 33.10 -0.92 -11.08
C ILE A 240 34.20 -1.39 -12.02
N THR A 241 35.42 -0.93 -11.80
CA THR A 241 36.60 -1.37 -12.54
C THR A 241 37.72 -1.67 -11.56
N ASP A 242 38.43 -2.77 -11.78
CA ASP A 242 39.61 -3.11 -11.01
C ASP A 242 40.75 -2.12 -11.30
N GLU A 243 41.61 -1.81 -10.34
CA GLU A 243 42.70 -0.84 -10.51
C GLU A 243 43.82 -1.29 -11.49
N GLY A 244 43.65 -2.39 -12.22
CA GLY A 244 44.68 -2.96 -13.10
C GLY A 244 44.30 -3.20 -14.57
N ALA A 245 43.10 -2.83 -15.03
CA ALA A 245 42.68 -3.07 -16.41
C ALA A 245 43.02 -1.86 -17.31
N ASN A 246 44.24 -1.88 -17.88
CA ASN A 246 44.63 -1.12 -19.08
C ASN A 246 44.44 -1.99 -20.32
#